data_AF-A0A094ZPK4-F1
#
_entry.id   AF-A0A094ZPK4-F1
#
_cell.length_a   1.000
_cell.length_b   1.000
_cell.length_c   1.000
_cell.angle_alpha   90.00
_cell.angle_beta   90.00
_cell.angle_gamma   90.00
#
_symmetry.space_group_name_H-M   'P 1'
#
loop_
_entity.id
_entity.type
_entity.pdbx_description
1 polymer ?
#
loop_
_entity_poly.entity_id
_entity_poly.type
_entity_poly.pdbx_seq_one_letter_code
_entity_poly.pdbx_strand_id
1 'polypeptide(L)'
;IVVAFGMKLPTNLFGYKRILQATTPPIFLTATFSGTLGILAACIGILAILSERNMIMYLHLCTLTIVIIMEIGIALTSSLMKDQFFTEAHRSLNTNVKQYWTNLRYQIEFDDLQTTFRCCGAYSSNDYPHIKQLIPISCLSGIKPYSLGCIDALNGFVQYYKNILIYLCFSFGIIHGIYLVFSVVMVCKSKHGNIRSTQTSC
;
A
#
# COMPACT_ATOMS: atom_id res chain seq x y z
N ILE A 1 -5.99 7.73 6.71
CA ILE A 1 -4.53 7.49 6.73
C ILE A 1 -4.16 6.27 5.87
N VAL A 2 -4.68 5.08 6.16
CA VAL A 2 -4.39 3.84 5.41
C VAL A 2 -4.59 4.00 3.89
N VAL A 3 -5.73 4.53 3.44
CA VAL A 3 -6.01 4.77 2.01
C VAL A 3 -4.96 5.67 1.35
N ALA A 4 -4.59 6.77 2.01
CA ALA A 4 -3.62 7.73 1.48
C ALA A 4 -2.23 7.09 1.32
N PHE A 5 -1.77 6.32 2.31
CA PHE A 5 -0.51 5.60 2.23
C PHE A 5 -0.55 4.43 1.24
N GLY A 6 -1.68 3.71 1.16
CA GLY A 6 -1.91 2.64 0.19
C GLY A 6 -1.80 3.13 -1.25
N MET A 7 -2.29 4.34 -1.55
CA MET A 7 -2.21 4.95 -2.88
C MET A 7 -0.91 5.68 -3.17
N LYS A 8 -0.11 6.04 -2.16
CA LYS A 8 1.08 6.88 -2.34
C LYS A 8 2.16 6.19 -3.19
N LEU A 9 2.45 4.92 -2.93
CA LEU A 9 3.47 4.23 -3.70
C LEU A 9 3.02 3.93 -5.14
N PRO A 10 1.84 3.34 -5.40
CA PRO A 10 1.37 3.11 -6.77
C PRO A 10 1.34 4.36 -7.64
N THR A 11 0.93 5.51 -7.08
CA THR A 11 0.89 6.77 -7.83
C THR A 11 2.28 7.27 -8.18
N ASN A 12 3.25 7.18 -7.26
CA ASN A 12 4.65 7.49 -7.56
C ASN A 12 5.25 6.53 -8.61
N LEU A 13 5.00 5.22 -8.49
CA LEU A 13 5.52 4.21 -9.42
C LEU A 13 4.89 4.28 -10.81
N PHE A 14 3.70 4.87 -10.95
CA PHE A 14 3.02 5.03 -12.23
C PHE A 14 3.86 5.85 -13.24
N GLY A 15 4.66 6.80 -12.75
CA GLY A 15 5.59 7.58 -13.57
C GLY A 15 6.69 6.75 -14.24
N TYR A 16 7.00 5.58 -13.68
CA TYR A 16 8.06 4.67 -14.15
C TYR A 16 7.51 3.37 -14.74
N LYS A 17 6.21 3.33 -15.07
CA LYS A 17 5.53 2.10 -15.48
C LYS A 17 6.18 1.45 -16.70
N ARG A 18 6.73 2.24 -17.64
CA ARG A 18 7.29 1.69 -18.89
C ARG A 18 8.64 1.03 -18.65
N ILE A 19 9.50 1.60 -17.80
CA ILE A 19 10.81 1.01 -17.49
C ILE A 19 10.74 -0.11 -16.44
N LEU A 20 9.77 -0.05 -15.52
CA LEU A 20 9.62 -1.07 -14.46
C LEU A 20 8.90 -2.32 -14.94
N GLN A 21 7.83 -2.18 -15.73
CA GLN A 21 6.95 -3.27 -16.18
C GLN A 21 6.57 -4.27 -15.06
N ALA A 22 6.59 -3.81 -13.80
CA ALA A 22 6.46 -4.62 -12.62
C ALA A 22 5.09 -4.39 -11.98
N THR A 23 4.48 -5.47 -11.51
CA THR A 23 3.22 -5.40 -10.77
C THR A 23 3.50 -4.93 -9.35
N THR A 24 2.88 -3.83 -8.94
CA THR A 24 3.00 -3.30 -7.57
C THR A 24 2.62 -4.35 -6.54
N PRO A 25 3.28 -4.40 -5.37
CA PRO A 25 2.96 -5.38 -4.33
C PRO A 25 1.47 -5.37 -3.95
N PRO A 26 0.80 -6.54 -3.81
CA PRO A 26 -0.63 -6.62 -3.57
C PRO A 26 -1.12 -5.85 -2.34
N ILE A 27 -0.26 -5.74 -1.30
CA ILE A 27 -0.53 -5.00 -0.06
C ILE A 27 -1.05 -3.57 -0.30
N PHE A 28 -0.52 -2.85 -1.29
CA PHE A 28 -0.93 -1.46 -1.53
C PHE A 28 -2.38 -1.36 -2.00
N LEU A 29 -2.77 -2.27 -2.89
CA LEU A 29 -4.14 -2.33 -3.42
C LEU A 29 -5.11 -2.83 -2.35
N THR A 30 -4.77 -3.91 -1.66
CA THR A 30 -5.64 -4.50 -0.64
C THR A 30 -5.82 -3.56 0.55
N ALA A 31 -4.78 -2.85 1.00
CA ALA A 31 -4.88 -1.86 2.06
C ALA A 31 -5.72 -0.63 1.65
N THR A 32 -5.63 -0.21 0.37
CA THR A 32 -6.48 0.88 -0.15
C THR A 32 -7.95 0.46 -0.10
N PHE A 33 -8.25 -0.76 -0.53
CA PHE A 33 -9.61 -1.29 -0.52
C PHE A 33 -10.14 -1.46 0.91
N SER A 34 -9.37 -2.07 1.82
CA SER A 34 -9.78 -2.23 3.21
C SER A 34 -9.98 -0.89 3.92
N GLY A 35 -9.10 0.08 3.68
CA GLY A 35 -9.24 1.43 4.23
C GLY A 35 -10.49 2.15 3.72
N THR A 36 -10.86 1.96 2.45
CA THR A 36 -12.09 2.54 1.89
C THR A 36 -13.33 1.90 2.50
N LEU A 37 -13.31 0.57 2.66
CA LEU A 37 -14.38 -0.15 3.35
C LEU A 37 -14.50 0.24 4.82
N GLY A 38 -13.39 0.51 5.51
CA GLY A 38 -13.37 1.02 6.88
C GLY A 38 -14.04 2.38 7.02
N ILE A 39 -13.81 3.30 6.05
CA ILE A 39 -14.50 4.60 6.01
C ILE A 39 -16.02 4.39 5.84
N LEU A 40 -16.43 3.49 4.94
CA LEU A 40 -17.85 3.14 4.77
C LEU A 40 -18.45 2.55 6.06
N ALA A 41 -17.73 1.63 6.73
CA ALA A 41 -18.15 1.06 7.99
C ALA A 41 -18.35 2.13 9.07
N ALA A 42 -17.47 3.13 9.14
CA ALA A 42 -17.59 4.26 10.05
C ALA A 42 -18.84 5.11 9.74
N CYS A 43 -19.11 5.42 8.47
CA CYS A 43 -20.33 6.12 8.06
C CYS A 43 -21.59 5.33 8.47
N ILE A 44 -21.62 4.02 8.21
CA ILE A 44 -22.74 3.15 8.62
C ILE A 44 -22.87 3.13 10.15
N GLY A 45 -21.75 3.14 10.88
CA GLY A 45 -21.75 3.21 12.36
C GLY A 45 -22.39 4.48 12.89
N ILE A 46 -22.08 5.64 12.31
CA ILE A 46 -22.73 6.91 12.66
C ILE A 46 -24.23 6.84 12.34
N LEU A 47 -24.61 6.32 11.18
CA LEU A 47 -26.02 6.13 10.81
C LEU A 47 -26.74 5.13 11.73
N ALA A 48 -26.05 4.11 12.23
CA ALA A 48 -26.61 3.14 13.17
C ALA A 48 -26.95 3.77 14.52
N ILE A 49 -26.15 4.75 14.98
CA ILE A 49 -26.42 5.49 16.22
C ILE A 49 -27.63 6.41 16.05
N LEU A 50 -27.77 7.05 14.88
CA LEU A 50 -28.87 7.97 14.58
C LEU A 50 -30.18 7.26 14.22
N SER A 51 -30.13 5.95 13.94
CA SER A 51 -31.26 5.17 13.49
C SER A 51 -31.79 4.28 14.60
N GLU A 52 -33.12 4.21 14.72
CA GLU A 52 -33.79 3.27 15.62
C GLU A 52 -33.80 1.83 15.06
N ARG A 53 -33.34 1.64 13.82
CA ARG A 53 -33.38 0.34 13.12
C ARG A 53 -32.16 -0.51 13.47
N ASN A 54 -32.40 -1.58 14.23
CA ASN A 54 -31.39 -2.61 14.55
C ASN A 54 -30.66 -3.19 13.32
N MET A 55 -31.30 -3.22 12.15
CA MET A 55 -30.68 -3.68 10.89
C MET A 55 -29.39 -2.92 10.54
N ILE A 56 -29.35 -1.60 10.74
CA ILE A 56 -28.19 -0.77 10.38
C ILE A 56 -27.00 -1.06 11.31
N MET A 57 -27.30 -1.35 12.57
CA MET A 57 -26.31 -1.76 13.58
C MET A 57 -25.68 -3.12 13.24
N TYR A 58 -26.48 -4.11 12.82
CA TYR A 58 -25.93 -5.38 12.35
C TYR A 58 -25.09 -5.22 11.07
N LEU A 59 -25.53 -4.36 10.14
CA LEU A 59 -24.76 -4.05 8.94
C LEU A 59 -23.39 -3.46 9.30
N HIS A 60 -23.35 -2.51 10.24
CA HIS A 60 -22.10 -1.94 10.74
C HIS A 60 -21.16 -3.03 11.31
N LEU A 61 -21.67 -3.91 12.17
CA LEU A 61 -20.88 -5.02 12.75
C LEU A 61 -20.34 -5.97 11.67
N CYS A 62 -21.16 -6.33 10.69
CA CYS A 62 -20.75 -7.19 9.58
C CYS A 62 -19.64 -6.54 8.74
N THR A 63 -19.81 -5.27 8.33
CA THR A 63 -18.80 -4.57 7.53
C THR A 63 -17.50 -4.40 8.32
N LEU A 64 -17.56 -4.04 9.60
CA LEU A 64 -16.38 -3.90 10.45
C LEU A 64 -15.63 -5.24 10.62
N THR A 65 -16.36 -6.34 10.77
CA THR A 65 -15.77 -7.69 10.86
C THR A 65 -15.03 -8.05 9.56
N ILE A 66 -15.61 -7.75 8.39
CA ILE A 66 -14.95 -7.98 7.10
C ILE A 66 -13.64 -7.18 6.99
N VAL A 67 -13.65 -5.92 7.43
CA VAL A 67 -12.44 -5.08 7.45
C VAL A 67 -11.35 -5.70 8.32
N ILE A 68 -11.68 -6.19 9.52
CA ILE A 68 -10.70 -6.83 10.42
C ILE A 68 -10.11 -8.09 9.78
N ILE A 69 -10.93 -8.94 9.15
CA ILE A 69 -10.46 -10.14 8.45
C ILE A 69 -9.47 -9.76 7.34
N MET A 70 -9.78 -8.70 6.58
CA MET A 70 -8.86 -8.18 5.56
C MET A 70 -7.54 -7.68 6.16
N GLU A 71 -7.57 -6.91 7.24
CA GLU A 71 -6.35 -6.38 7.88
C GLU A 71 -5.44 -7.49 8.40
N ILE A 72 -6.00 -8.55 8.99
CA ILE A 72 -5.26 -9.74 9.41
C ILE A 72 -4.67 -10.47 8.20
N GLY A 73 -5.48 -10.65 7.14
CA GLY A 73 -5.03 -11.28 5.90
C GLY A 73 -3.88 -10.53 5.23
N ILE A 74 -3.92 -9.19 5.22
CA ILE A 74 -2.86 -8.33 4.70
C ILE A 74 -1.57 -8.53 5.52
N ALA A 75 -1.65 -8.47 6.85
CA ALA A 75 -0.49 -8.62 7.73
C ALA A 75 0.20 -9.98 7.53
N LEU A 76 -0.59 -11.06 7.42
CA LEU A 76 -0.07 -12.41 7.22
C LEU A 76 0.57 -12.57 5.83
N THR A 77 -0.18 -12.22 4.79
CA THR A 77 0.27 -12.42 3.39
C THR A 77 1.51 -11.60 3.08
N SER A 78 1.56 -10.35 3.55
CA SER A 78 2.66 -9.42 3.27
C SER A 78 3.96 -9.79 4.00
N SER A 79 3.85 -10.57 5.08
CA SER A 79 5.00 -11.07 5.84
C SER A 79 5.55 -12.38 5.28
N LEU A 80 4.69 -13.23 4.71
CA LEU A 80 5.06 -14.56 4.23
C LEU A 80 5.40 -14.62 2.75
N MET A 81 4.78 -13.78 1.91
CA MET A 81 4.97 -13.83 0.46
C MET A 81 6.14 -12.96 0.01
N LYS A 82 6.98 -13.52 -0.87
CA LYS A 82 7.99 -12.73 -1.58
C LYS A 82 7.30 -11.87 -2.63
N ASP A 83 7.58 -10.58 -2.61
CA ASP A 83 6.99 -9.63 -3.56
C ASP A 83 7.57 -9.86 -4.97
N GLN A 84 6.74 -10.34 -5.89
CA GLN A 84 7.08 -10.49 -7.32
C GLN A 84 7.56 -9.18 -7.94
N PHE A 85 7.11 -8.04 -7.40
CA PHE A 85 7.54 -6.71 -7.78
C PHE A 85 9.06 -6.59 -7.88
N PHE A 86 9.82 -7.07 -6.89
CA PHE A 86 11.28 -6.90 -6.86
C PHE A 86 11.95 -7.67 -7.99
N THR A 87 11.50 -8.90 -8.25
CA THR A 87 12.03 -9.74 -9.33
C THR A 87 11.76 -9.13 -10.70
N GLU A 88 10.53 -8.65 -10.92
CA GLU A 88 10.13 -8.04 -12.19
C GLU A 88 10.81 -6.70 -12.41
N ALA A 89 10.82 -5.82 -11.40
CA ALA A 89 11.48 -4.52 -11.49
C ALA A 89 12.98 -4.67 -11.78
N HIS A 90 13.63 -5.64 -11.12
CA HIS A 90 15.05 -5.94 -11.34
C HIS A 90 15.31 -6.40 -12.78
N ARG A 91 14.51 -7.33 -13.31
CA ARG A 91 14.64 -7.82 -14.69
C ARG A 91 14.40 -6.70 -15.71
N SER A 92 13.34 -5.93 -15.53
CA SER A 92 12.92 -4.88 -16.46
C SER A 92 13.91 -3.73 -16.46
N LEU A 93 14.36 -3.23 -15.30
CA LEU A 93 15.34 -2.14 -15.24
C LEU A 93 16.67 -2.54 -15.90
N ASN A 94 17.19 -3.73 -15.61
CA ASN A 94 18.41 -4.25 -16.24
C ASN A 94 18.28 -4.41 -17.77
N THR A 95 17.08 -4.73 -18.26
CA THR A 95 16.84 -4.87 -19.70
C THR A 95 16.68 -3.50 -20.36
N ASN A 96 15.87 -2.63 -19.76
CA ASN A 96 15.43 -1.37 -20.33
C ASN A 96 16.51 -0.28 -20.25
N VAL A 97 17.43 -0.35 -19.29
CA VAL A 97 18.57 0.60 -19.19
C VAL A 97 19.42 0.59 -20.47
N LYS A 98 19.53 -0.56 -21.14
CA LYS A 98 20.29 -0.71 -22.39
C LYS A 98 19.70 0.08 -23.55
N GLN A 99 18.40 0.39 -23.46
CA GLN A 99 17.65 1.16 -24.46
C GLN A 99 17.53 2.64 -24.08
N TYR A 100 18.25 3.11 -23.05
CA TYR A 100 18.21 4.51 -22.61
C TYR A 100 18.42 5.50 -23.76
N TRP A 101 19.48 5.31 -24.56
CA TRP A 101 19.81 6.22 -25.66
C TRP A 101 19.02 5.98 -26.96
N THR A 102 18.27 4.87 -27.06
CA THR A 102 17.53 4.51 -28.27
C THR A 102 16.02 4.68 -28.14
N ASN A 103 15.52 4.82 -26.91
CA ASN A 103 14.10 4.98 -26.63
C ASN A 103 13.86 6.23 -25.77
N LEU A 104 13.37 7.30 -26.41
CA LEU A 104 13.10 8.58 -25.77
C LEU A 104 12.17 8.46 -24.54
N ARG A 105 11.20 7.54 -24.57
CA ARG A 105 10.28 7.35 -23.43
C ARG A 105 10.98 6.72 -22.23
N TYR A 106 11.94 5.83 -22.48
CA TYR A 106 12.75 5.23 -21.42
C TYR A 106 13.74 6.25 -20.90
N GLN A 107 14.34 7.05 -21.78
CA GLN A 107 15.22 8.14 -21.40
C GLN A 107 14.56 9.07 -20.37
N ILE A 108 13.34 9.55 -20.68
CA ILE A 108 12.59 10.45 -19.79
C ILE A 108 12.31 9.79 -18.42
N GLU A 109 11.85 8.54 -18.40
CA GLU A 109 11.55 7.86 -17.12
C GLU A 109 12.82 7.54 -16.32
N PHE A 110 13.91 7.13 -16.98
CA PHE A 110 15.18 6.90 -16.32
C PHE A 110 15.80 8.20 -15.81
N ASP A 111 15.68 9.32 -16.52
CA ASP A 111 16.19 10.61 -16.06
C ASP A 111 15.47 11.06 -14.79
N ASP A 112 14.15 10.95 -14.77
CA ASP A 112 13.35 11.25 -13.58
C ASP A 112 13.65 10.28 -12.43
N LEU A 113 13.79 8.98 -12.71
CA LEU A 113 14.14 7.98 -11.71
C LEU A 113 15.52 8.26 -11.09
N GLN A 114 16.55 8.47 -11.91
CA GLN A 114 17.93 8.67 -11.48
C GLN A 114 18.09 9.97 -10.66
N THR A 115 17.42 11.04 -11.07
CA THR A 115 17.43 12.31 -10.33
C THR A 115 16.63 12.23 -9.03
N THR A 116 15.45 11.61 -9.06
CA THR A 116 14.56 11.48 -7.89
C THR A 116 15.17 10.60 -6.80
N PHE A 117 15.72 9.45 -7.19
CA PHE A 117 16.27 8.46 -6.25
C PHE A 117 17.77 8.58 -6.04
N ARG A 118 18.45 9.52 -6.73
CA ARG A 118 19.91 9.70 -6.70
C ARG A 118 20.64 8.38 -6.93
N CYS A 119 20.23 7.70 -7.99
CA CYS A 119 20.74 6.39 -8.40
C CYS A 119 21.23 6.45 -9.85
N CYS A 120 21.98 5.45 -10.28
CA CYS A 120 22.50 5.40 -11.64
C CYS A 120 22.54 3.98 -12.21
N GLY A 121 22.09 3.86 -13.46
CA GLY A 121 21.94 2.57 -14.14
C GLY A 121 20.92 1.66 -13.45
N ALA A 122 20.96 0.38 -13.76
CA ALA A 122 20.14 -0.62 -13.08
C ALA A 122 20.81 -1.06 -11.76
N TYR A 123 22.05 -1.53 -11.85
CA TYR A 123 22.90 -1.93 -10.72
C TYR A 123 23.96 -0.89 -10.39
N SER A 124 24.49 -0.23 -11.42
CA SER A 124 25.54 0.76 -11.22
C SER A 124 25.67 1.67 -12.44
N SER A 125 26.41 2.76 -12.27
CA SER A 125 26.80 3.62 -13.38
C SER A 125 27.58 2.92 -14.49
N ASN A 126 28.15 1.74 -14.22
CA ASN A 126 28.89 0.96 -15.20
C ASN A 126 27.99 0.28 -16.24
N ASP A 127 26.67 0.23 -16.01
CA ASP A 127 25.72 -0.40 -16.94
C ASP A 127 25.70 0.29 -18.32
N TYR A 128 25.99 1.59 -18.37
CA TYR A 128 26.12 2.36 -19.62
C TYR A 128 27.46 2.08 -20.35
N PRO A 129 28.64 2.33 -19.76
CA PRO A 129 29.92 2.12 -20.45
C PRO A 129 30.18 0.65 -20.79
N HIS A 130 29.62 -0.31 -20.04
CA HIS A 130 29.70 -1.73 -20.36
C HIS A 130 29.15 -2.06 -21.76
N ILE A 131 28.17 -1.28 -22.24
CA ILE A 131 27.61 -1.38 -23.60
C ILE A 131 28.03 -0.20 -24.49
N LYS A 132 29.16 0.45 -24.17
CA LYS A 132 29.75 1.59 -24.90
C LYS A 132 28.81 2.81 -24.99
N GLN A 133 27.93 2.99 -24.02
CA GLN A 133 27.07 4.16 -23.90
C GLN A 133 27.65 5.19 -22.91
N LEU A 134 27.37 6.47 -23.16
CA LEU A 134 27.70 7.54 -22.24
C LEU A 134 26.81 7.47 -21.00
N ILE A 135 27.38 7.84 -19.84
CA ILE A 135 26.62 7.98 -18.60
C ILE A 135 25.70 9.20 -18.71
N PRO A 136 24.40 9.08 -18.43
CA PRO A 136 23.46 10.20 -18.46
C PRO A 136 23.80 11.32 -17.48
N ILE A 137 23.51 12.57 -17.85
CA ILE A 137 23.68 13.74 -16.96
C ILE A 137 22.77 13.63 -15.73
N SER A 138 21.58 13.04 -15.87
CA SER A 138 20.65 12.75 -14.78
C SER A 138 21.22 11.85 -13.68
N CYS A 139 22.27 11.09 -13.97
CA CYS A 139 22.97 10.22 -13.04
C CYS A 139 24.12 10.93 -12.28
N LEU A 140 24.44 12.17 -12.63
CA LEU A 140 25.60 12.86 -12.06
C LEU A 140 25.23 13.72 -10.85
N SER A 141 26.06 13.66 -9.81
CA SER A 141 26.15 14.66 -8.76
C SER A 141 27.38 15.54 -9.03
N GLY A 142 27.16 16.66 -9.71
CA GLY A 142 28.25 17.46 -10.28
C GLY A 142 28.91 16.70 -11.43
N ILE A 143 30.14 16.20 -11.20
CA ILE A 143 30.92 15.43 -12.20
C ILE A 143 31.00 13.92 -11.92
N LYS A 144 30.50 13.48 -10.75
CA LYS A 144 30.60 12.08 -10.33
C LYS A 144 29.25 11.38 -10.49
N PRO A 145 29.19 10.16 -11.04
CA PRO A 145 27.96 9.39 -11.08
C PRO A 145 27.53 8.96 -9.68
N TYR A 146 26.22 8.80 -9.48
CA TYR A 146 25.70 8.16 -8.27
C TYR A 146 26.22 6.73 -8.16
N SER A 147 26.68 6.34 -6.97
CA SER A 147 27.23 5.01 -6.71
C SER A 147 26.15 3.93 -6.49
N LEU A 148 24.91 4.34 -6.18
CA LEU A 148 23.80 3.45 -5.90
C LEU A 148 23.07 3.06 -7.20
N GLY A 149 22.84 1.77 -7.42
CA GLY A 149 22.00 1.28 -8.52
C GLY A 149 20.52 1.60 -8.31
N CYS A 150 19.78 1.88 -9.38
CA CYS A 150 18.36 2.22 -9.25
C CYS A 150 17.48 1.05 -8.78
N ILE A 151 17.90 -0.20 -9.00
CA ILE A 151 17.18 -1.35 -8.44
C ILE A 151 17.24 -1.33 -6.91
N ASP A 152 18.41 -1.11 -6.33
CA ASP A 152 18.57 -1.09 -4.86
C ASP A 152 17.86 0.12 -4.24
N ALA A 153 17.96 1.29 -4.89
CA ALA A 153 17.25 2.49 -4.46
C ALA A 153 15.72 2.27 -4.42
N LEU A 154 15.18 1.67 -5.49
CA LEU A 154 13.76 1.37 -5.59
C LEU A 154 13.32 0.30 -4.59
N ASN A 155 14.14 -0.75 -4.41
CA ASN A 155 13.87 -1.80 -3.44
C ASN A 155 13.77 -1.22 -2.03
N GLY A 156 14.74 -0.38 -1.63
CA GLY A 156 14.71 0.31 -0.35
C GLY A 156 13.48 1.19 -0.17
N PHE A 157 13.12 1.95 -1.21
CA PHE A 157 11.93 2.81 -1.20
C PHE A 157 10.63 2.01 -1.05
N VAL A 158 10.42 0.97 -1.84
CA VAL A 158 9.22 0.14 -1.78
C VAL A 158 9.13 -0.60 -0.44
N GLN A 159 10.24 -1.17 0.05
CA GLN A 159 10.27 -1.85 1.35
C GLN A 159 9.93 -0.89 2.49
N TYR A 160 10.43 0.34 2.46
CA TYR A 160 10.11 1.36 3.45
C TYR A 160 8.61 1.66 3.52
N TYR A 161 7.98 1.94 2.38
CA TYR A 161 6.53 2.18 2.33
C TYR A 161 5.72 0.96 2.71
N LYS A 162 6.16 -0.24 2.31
CA LYS A 162 5.52 -1.50 2.68
C LYS A 162 5.52 -1.68 4.20
N ASN A 163 6.67 -1.51 4.85
CA ASN A 163 6.80 -1.68 6.29
C ASN A 163 5.90 -0.71 7.07
N ILE A 164 5.88 0.56 6.67
CA ILE A 164 4.96 1.56 7.27
C ILE A 164 3.51 1.11 7.13
N LEU A 165 3.12 0.65 5.94
CA LEU A 165 1.75 0.22 5.68
C LEU A 165 1.35 -1.00 6.52
N ILE A 166 2.27 -1.95 6.72
CA ILE A 166 2.08 -3.11 7.60
C ILE A 166 1.80 -2.64 9.04
N TYR A 167 2.63 -1.75 9.59
CA TYR A 167 2.43 -1.23 10.95
C TYR A 167 1.11 -0.47 11.11
N LEU A 168 0.72 0.31 10.10
CA LEU A 168 -0.56 1.00 10.09
C LEU A 168 -1.71 -0.01 10.10
N CYS A 169 -1.75 -0.96 9.17
CA CYS A 169 -2.81 -1.97 9.09
C CYS A 169 -2.91 -2.80 10.38
N PHE A 170 -1.78 -3.16 11.00
CA PHE A 170 -1.78 -3.89 12.27
C PHE A 170 -2.38 -3.06 13.41
N SER A 171 -1.98 -1.79 13.53
CA SER A 171 -2.49 -0.88 14.56
C SER A 171 -3.99 -0.62 14.41
N PHE A 172 -4.45 -0.37 13.17
CA PHE A 172 -5.87 -0.18 12.88
C PHE A 172 -6.68 -1.46 13.13
N GLY A 173 -6.15 -2.64 12.80
CA GLY A 173 -6.79 -3.93 13.11
C GLY A 173 -7.04 -4.15 14.59
N ILE A 174 -6.08 -3.80 15.45
CA ILE A 174 -6.28 -3.87 16.91
C ILE A 174 -7.37 -2.90 17.36
N ILE A 175 -7.32 -1.66 16.89
CA ILE A 175 -8.32 -0.63 17.23
C ILE A 175 -9.73 -1.08 16.80
N HIS A 176 -9.88 -1.58 15.57
CA HIS A 176 -11.14 -2.11 15.06
C HIS A 176 -11.62 -3.32 15.87
N GLY A 177 -10.71 -4.22 16.28
CA GLY A 177 -11.04 -5.36 17.13
C GLY A 177 -11.60 -4.94 18.50
N ILE A 178 -10.96 -3.97 19.16
CA ILE A 178 -11.44 -3.41 20.44
C ILE A 178 -12.81 -2.75 20.24
N TYR A 179 -12.95 -1.95 19.18
CA TYR A 179 -14.21 -1.27 18.86
C TYR A 179 -15.34 -2.26 18.56
N LEU A 180 -15.06 -3.36 17.86
CA LEU A 180 -16.03 -4.43 17.61
C LEU A 180 -16.50 -5.07 18.92
N VAL A 181 -15.58 -5.42 19.83
CA VAL A 181 -15.92 -6.00 21.14
C VAL A 181 -16.82 -5.05 21.94
N PHE A 182 -16.45 -3.76 22.02
CA PHE A 182 -17.27 -2.76 22.71
C PHE A 182 -18.66 -2.64 22.09
N SER A 183 -18.73 -2.61 20.76
CA SER A 183 -19.99 -2.51 20.04
C SER A 183 -20.90 -3.72 20.32
N VAL A 184 -20.36 -4.93 20.29
CA VAL A 184 -21.10 -6.16 20.64
C VAL A 184 -21.62 -6.12 22.07
N VAL A 185 -20.79 -5.72 23.05
CA VAL A 185 -21.21 -5.61 24.46
C VAL A 185 -22.38 -4.62 24.62
N MET A 186 -22.33 -3.49 23.93
CA MET A 186 -23.42 -2.50 23.94
C MET A 186 -24.71 -3.06 23.33
N VAL A 187 -24.63 -3.79 22.20
CA VAL A 187 -25.78 -4.48 21.59
C VAL A 187 -26.42 -5.45 22.60
N CYS A 188 -25.60 -6.30 23.23
CA CYS A 188 -26.06 -7.31 24.17
C CYS A 188 -26.75 -6.68 25.39
N LYS A 189 -26.19 -5.61 25.95
CA LYS A 189 -26.82 -4.87 27.07
C LYS A 189 -28.15 -4.24 26.67
N SER A 190 -28.23 -3.61 25.50
CA SER A 190 -29.47 -3.01 25.00
C SER A 190 -30.58 -4.05 24.83
N LYS A 191 -30.26 -5.20 24.23
CA LYS A 191 -31.21 -6.31 24.06
C LYS A 191 -31.68 -6.87 25.41
N HIS A 192 -30.79 -7.05 26.37
CA HIS A 192 -31.14 -7.54 27.70
C HIS A 192 -32.02 -6.53 28.48
N GLY A 193 -31.76 -5.24 28.33
CA GLY A 193 -32.61 -4.18 28.89
C GLY A 193 -34.02 -4.19 28.31
N ASN A 194 -34.14 -4.34 26.99
CA ASN A 194 -35.44 -4.38 26.31
C ASN A 194 -36.25 -5.66 26.63
N ILE A 195 -35.57 -6.80 26.84
CA ILE A 195 -36.20 -8.05 27.32
C ILE A 195 -36.70 -7.89 28.76
N ARG A 196 -35.92 -7.23 29.64
CA ARG A 196 -36.36 -6.95 31.01
C ARG A 196 -37.57 -6.01 31.06
N SER A 197 -37.62 -4.98 30.21
CA SER A 197 -38.77 -4.06 30.14
C SER A 197 -40.03 -4.71 29.56
N THR A 198 -39.90 -5.67 28.64
CA THR A 198 -41.04 -6.47 28.15
C THR A 198 -41.53 -7.50 29.18
N GLN A 199 -40.65 -7.99 30.08
CA GLN A 199 -41.04 -8.86 31.19
C GLN A 199 -41.65 -8.14 32.40
N THR A 200 -41.48 -6.83 32.54
CA THR A 200 -42.10 -6.02 33.60
C THR A 200 -43.44 -5.38 33.21
N SER A 201 -43.98 -5.71 32.03
CA SER A 201 -45.29 -5.25 31.59
C SER A 201 -46.32 -6.38 31.75
N CYS A 202 -46.69 -6.65 33.01
CA CYS A 202 -47.86 -7.44 33.39
C CYS A 202 -48.66 -6.65 34.43
#